data_AF-A0A957JDY1-F1
#
_entry.id   AF-A0A957JDY1-F1
#
_cell.length_a   1.000
_cell.length_b   1.000
_cell.length_c   1.000
_cell.angle_alpha   90.00
_cell.angle_beta   90.00
_cell.angle_gamma   90.00
#
_symmetry.space_group_name_H-M   'P 1'
#
loop_
_entity.id
_entity.type
_entity.pdbx_description
1 polymer ?
#
loop_
_entity_poly.entity_id
_entity_poly.type
_entity_poly.pdbx_seq_one_letter_code
_entity_poly.pdbx_strand_id
1 'polypeptide(L)'
;MRIIILVFLIALTISLSSTPWVRRFAFWAGFVDNPQQRKLHTRPMPLLGGLAIIAGAFLAVMLLFMVDLPQLQADSVRGALLASTVVALVGLLDDRYELPPRGKYVGLIIGFAILVFFDIRVKLPLPEIVNYLITFVWVIGISNA
;
A
#
# COMPACT_ATOMS: atom_id res chain seq x y z
N MET A 1 -11.78 9.34 -18.13
CA MET A 1 -11.70 10.41 -17.10
C MET A 1 -12.83 10.34 -16.06
N ARG A 2 -14.11 10.36 -16.44
CA ARG A 2 -15.24 10.34 -15.47
C ARG A 2 -15.17 9.17 -14.45
N ILE A 3 -14.91 7.96 -14.93
CA ILE A 3 -14.80 6.75 -14.07
C ILE A 3 -13.65 6.89 -13.06
N ILE A 4 -12.47 7.32 -13.49
CA ILE A 4 -11.29 7.47 -12.61
C ILE A 4 -11.58 8.48 -11.49
N ILE A 5 -12.26 9.58 -11.81
CA ILE A 5 -12.67 10.58 -10.81
C ILE A 5 -13.64 9.96 -9.82
N LEU A 6 -14.63 9.19 -10.27
CA LEU A 6 -15.57 8.49 -9.38
C LEU A 6 -14.85 7.51 -8.44
N VAL A 7 -13.92 6.71 -8.95
CA VAL A 7 -13.11 5.78 -8.15
C VAL A 7 -12.32 6.50 -7.10
N PHE A 8 -11.65 7.59 -7.50
CA PHE A 8 -10.90 8.43 -6.58
C PHE A 8 -11.79 8.99 -5.47
N LEU A 9 -12.96 9.53 -5.81
CA LEU A 9 -13.92 10.06 -4.84
C LEU A 9 -14.47 8.98 -3.90
N ILE A 10 -14.73 7.78 -4.41
CA ILE A 10 -15.16 6.64 -3.60
C ILE A 10 -14.05 6.23 -2.62
N ALA A 11 -12.82 6.03 -3.11
CA ALA A 11 -11.67 5.68 -2.28
C ALA A 11 -11.41 6.74 -1.20
N LEU A 12 -11.46 8.01 -1.57
CA LEU A 12 -11.30 9.16 -0.67
C LEU A 12 -12.40 9.16 0.42
N THR A 13 -13.65 9.00 0.02
CA THR A 13 -14.79 9.00 0.96
C THR A 13 -14.67 7.84 1.94
N ILE A 14 -14.42 6.62 1.45
CA ILE A 14 -14.26 5.44 2.31
C ILE A 14 -13.06 5.62 3.27
N SER A 15 -11.93 6.11 2.78
CA SER A 15 -10.75 6.36 3.60
C SER A 15 -11.04 7.39 4.71
N LEU A 16 -11.66 8.52 4.37
CA LEU A 16 -12.02 9.56 5.35
C LEU A 16 -13.03 9.05 6.38
N SER A 17 -14.08 8.36 5.93
CA SER A 17 -15.12 7.83 6.82
C SER A 17 -14.62 6.69 7.71
N SER A 18 -13.67 5.87 7.26
CA SER A 18 -13.09 4.77 8.04
C SER A 18 -11.99 5.24 9.01
N THR A 19 -11.31 6.35 8.75
CA THR A 19 -10.25 6.91 9.60
C THR A 19 -10.59 6.97 11.10
N PRO A 20 -11.76 7.50 11.55
CA PRO A 20 -12.08 7.52 12.99
C PRO A 20 -12.23 6.12 13.60
N TRP A 21 -12.72 5.14 12.83
CA TRP A 21 -12.86 3.75 13.27
C TRP A 21 -11.49 3.08 13.39
N VAL A 22 -10.65 3.24 12.36
CA VAL A 22 -9.27 2.75 12.35
C VAL A 22 -8.45 3.36 13.50
N ARG A 23 -8.66 4.65 13.79
CA ARG A 23 -8.06 5.31 14.95
C ARG A 23 -8.48 4.65 16.27
N ARG A 24 -9.78 4.44 16.48
CA ARG A 24 -10.29 3.78 17.70
C ARG A 24 -9.73 2.37 17.84
N PHE A 25 -9.70 1.62 16.73
CA PHE A 25 -9.12 0.29 16.69
C PHE A 25 -7.63 0.29 17.02
N ALA A 26 -6.86 1.25 16.51
CA ALA A 26 -5.43 1.38 16.81
C ALA A 26 -5.17 1.57 18.31
N PHE A 27 -5.95 2.44 18.97
CA PHE A 27 -5.85 2.61 20.43
C PHE A 27 -6.24 1.35 21.20
N TRP A 28 -7.33 0.70 20.79
CA TRP A 28 -7.80 -0.52 21.45
C TRP A 28 -6.84 -1.70 21.29
N ALA A 29 -6.27 -1.88 20.09
CA ALA A 29 -5.32 -2.94 19.78
C ALA A 29 -3.88 -2.62 20.23
N GLY A 30 -3.62 -1.43 20.78
CA GLY A 30 -2.29 -1.00 21.23
C GLY A 30 -1.30 -0.67 20.11
N PHE A 31 -1.77 -0.44 18.88
CA PHE A 31 -0.96 0.08 17.76
C PHE A 31 -0.81 1.60 17.87
N VAL A 32 -0.07 2.03 18.89
CA VAL A 32 0.07 3.44 19.24
C VAL A 32 1.55 3.75 19.46
N ASP A 33 2.00 4.86 18.89
CA ASP A 33 3.30 5.43 19.13
C ASP A 33 3.26 6.34 20.35
N ASN A 34 4.10 6.03 21.35
CA ASN A 34 4.16 6.79 22.60
C ASN A 34 5.14 7.98 22.49
N PRO A 35 4.90 9.07 23.23
CA PRO A 35 5.81 10.22 23.26
C PRO A 35 7.22 9.79 23.69
N GLN A 36 8.24 10.26 22.97
CA GLN A 36 9.65 10.04 23.27
C GLN A 36 10.42 11.36 23.15
N GLN A 37 11.60 11.45 23.77
CA GLN A 37 12.41 12.68 23.82
C GLN A 37 12.73 13.27 22.44
N ARG A 38 12.73 12.45 21.37
CA ARG A 38 12.99 12.87 19.98
C ARG A 38 11.73 13.17 19.17
N LYS A 39 10.52 12.97 19.71
CA LYS A 39 9.25 13.09 18.99
C LYS A 39 8.53 14.38 19.39
N LEU A 40 7.94 15.08 18.40
CA LEU A 40 7.24 16.36 18.60
C LEU A 40 5.87 16.19 19.27
N HIS A 41 5.30 14.97 19.25
CA HIS A 41 4.00 14.69 19.84
C HIS A 41 4.10 14.45 21.34
N THR A 42 3.17 15.03 22.09
CA THR A 42 3.07 14.89 23.56
C THR A 42 1.98 13.92 23.99
N ARG A 43 1.25 13.34 23.02
CA ARG A 43 0.17 12.38 23.24
C ARG A 43 0.40 11.15 22.37
N PRO A 44 -0.05 9.96 22.81
CA PRO A 44 0.07 8.76 22.00
C PRO A 44 -0.64 8.90 20.64
N MET A 45 0.03 8.54 19.55
CA MET A 45 -0.44 8.68 18.17
C MET A 45 -0.75 7.32 17.53
N PRO A 46 -1.90 7.14 16.86
CA PRO A 46 -2.26 5.86 16.25
C PRO A 46 -1.38 5.54 15.02
N LEU A 47 -0.90 4.31 14.91
CA LEU A 47 0.01 3.86 13.83
C LEU A 47 -0.72 3.29 12.60
N LEU A 48 -2.03 3.07 12.66
CA LEU A 48 -2.78 2.32 11.64
C LEU A 48 -3.40 3.16 10.51
N GLY A 49 -2.97 4.41 10.32
CA GLY A 49 -3.58 5.30 9.31
C GLY A 49 -3.59 4.72 7.89
N GLY A 50 -2.54 4.00 7.50
CA GLY A 50 -2.44 3.34 6.20
C GLY A 50 -3.53 2.30 5.93
N LEU A 51 -4.07 1.65 6.97
CA LEU A 51 -5.17 0.69 6.81
C LEU A 51 -6.44 1.33 6.27
N ALA A 52 -6.74 2.58 6.67
CA ALA A 52 -7.90 3.31 6.15
C ALA A 52 -7.75 3.58 4.64
N ILE A 53 -6.54 3.93 4.20
CA ILE A 53 -6.22 4.20 2.79
C ILE A 53 -6.32 2.93 1.96
N ILE A 54 -5.72 1.84 2.44
CA ILE A 54 -5.76 0.53 1.75
C ILE A 54 -7.20 0.03 1.64
N ALA A 55 -7.98 0.11 2.72
CA ALA A 55 -9.39 -0.27 2.69
C ALA A 55 -10.18 0.55 1.67
N GLY A 56 -9.97 1.87 1.63
CA GLY A 56 -10.60 2.75 0.64
C GLY A 56 -10.23 2.39 -0.80
N ALA A 57 -8.93 2.19 -1.07
CA ALA A 57 -8.43 1.81 -2.39
C ALA A 57 -8.97 0.45 -2.84
N PHE A 58 -8.93 -0.56 -1.97
CA PHE A 58 -9.35 -1.93 -2.30
C PHE A 58 -10.85 -1.98 -2.57
N LEU A 59 -11.66 -1.36 -1.71
CA LEU A 59 -13.11 -1.32 -1.89
C LEU A 59 -13.50 -0.55 -3.17
N ALA A 60 -12.84 0.57 -3.47
CA ALA A 60 -13.09 1.30 -4.70
C ALA A 60 -12.75 0.48 -5.95
N VAL A 61 -11.64 -0.27 -5.92
CA VAL A 61 -11.25 -1.18 -7.02
C VAL A 61 -12.21 -2.37 -7.13
N MET A 62 -12.68 -2.96 -6.03
CA MET A 62 -13.68 -4.04 -6.09
C MET A 62 -15.01 -3.57 -6.69
N LEU A 63 -15.45 -2.35 -6.34
CA LEU A 63 -16.65 -1.76 -6.93
C LEU A 63 -16.51 -1.55 -8.45
N LEU A 64 -15.31 -1.23 -8.96
CA LEU A 64 -15.07 -1.15 -10.40
C LEU A 64 -15.28 -2.47 -11.12
N PHE A 65 -14.82 -3.57 -10.53
CA PHE A 65 -15.01 -4.90 -11.11
C PHE A 65 -16.47 -5.33 -11.13
N MET A 66 -17.28 -4.92 -10.14
CA MET A 66 -18.71 -5.21 -10.11
C MET A 66 -19.52 -4.50 -11.20
N VAL A 67 -18.99 -3.39 -11.75
CA VAL A 67 -19.67 -2.58 -12.78
C VAL A 67 -19.22 -2.98 -14.20
N ASP A 68 -18.52 -4.12 -14.35
CA ASP A 68 -18.06 -4.69 -15.62
C ASP A 68 -17.39 -3.66 -16.54
N LEU A 69 -16.49 -2.85 -15.98
CA LEU A 69 -15.76 -1.84 -16.74
C LEU A 69 -14.58 -2.49 -17.47
N PRO A 70 -14.61 -2.64 -18.81
CA PRO A 70 -13.66 -3.46 -19.57
C PRO A 70 -12.31 -2.77 -19.80
N GLN A 71 -12.05 -1.63 -19.15
CA GLN A 71 -10.85 -0.82 -19.36
C GLN A 71 -9.65 -1.26 -18.50
N LEU A 72 -9.85 -2.16 -17.54
CA LEU A 72 -8.80 -2.61 -16.63
C LEU A 72 -8.32 -4.00 -17.01
N GLN A 73 -7.00 -4.17 -17.14
CA GLN A 73 -6.39 -5.50 -17.24
C GLN A 73 -6.54 -6.20 -15.89
N ALA A 74 -7.48 -7.15 -15.80
CA ALA A 74 -7.85 -7.81 -14.55
C ALA A 74 -6.64 -8.41 -13.82
N ASP A 75 -5.68 -8.96 -14.58
CA ASP A 75 -4.47 -9.56 -14.01
C ASP A 75 -3.51 -8.51 -13.44
N SER A 76 -3.29 -7.38 -14.11
CA SER A 76 -2.47 -6.30 -13.56
C SER A 76 -3.07 -5.71 -12.28
N VAL A 77 -4.39 -5.62 -12.19
CA VAL A 77 -5.04 -5.15 -10.96
C VAL A 77 -4.91 -6.18 -9.84
N ARG A 78 -5.10 -7.47 -10.13
CA ARG A 78 -4.87 -8.56 -9.15
C ARG A 78 -3.43 -8.54 -8.65
N GLY A 79 -2.45 -8.41 -9.54
CA GLY A 79 -1.04 -8.32 -9.18
C GLY A 79 -0.73 -7.12 -8.31
N ALA A 80 -1.27 -5.95 -8.64
CA ALA A 80 -1.11 -4.74 -7.84
C ALA A 80 -1.74 -4.87 -6.44
N LEU A 81 -2.94 -5.46 -6.33
CA LEU A 81 -3.59 -5.71 -5.03
C LEU A 81 -2.80 -6.70 -4.18
N LEU A 82 -2.29 -7.79 -4.76
CA LEU A 82 -1.47 -8.76 -4.04
C LEU A 82 -0.15 -8.16 -3.58
N ALA A 83 0.57 -7.47 -4.47
CA ALA A 83 1.84 -6.82 -4.13
C ALA A 83 1.67 -5.75 -3.06
N SER A 84 0.67 -4.87 -3.21
CA SER A 84 0.38 -3.83 -2.22
C SER A 84 -0.06 -4.40 -0.88
N THR A 85 -0.76 -5.53 -0.85
CA THR A 85 -1.08 -6.24 0.40
C THR A 85 0.19 -6.68 1.13
N VAL A 86 1.13 -7.30 0.42
CA VAL A 86 2.41 -7.73 1.02
C VAL A 86 3.19 -6.53 1.55
N VAL A 87 3.36 -5.49 0.74
CA VAL A 87 4.09 -4.27 1.14
C VAL A 87 3.42 -3.58 2.33
N ALA A 88 2.09 -3.52 2.34
CA ALA A 88 1.32 -2.97 3.45
C ALA A 88 1.48 -3.76 4.75
N LEU A 89 1.47 -5.09 4.68
CA LEU A 89 1.71 -5.94 5.84
C LEU A 89 3.11 -5.75 6.38
N VAL A 90 4.12 -5.63 5.50
CA VAL A 90 5.49 -5.34 5.89
C VAL A 90 5.57 -3.99 6.61
N GLY A 91 4.95 -2.95 6.06
CA GLY A 91 4.88 -1.63 6.69
C GLY A 91 4.19 -1.67 8.06
N LEU A 92 3.06 -2.39 8.16
CA LEU A 92 2.34 -2.56 9.42
C LEU A 92 3.16 -3.29 10.49
N LEU A 93 3.92 -4.32 10.09
CA LEU A 93 4.81 -5.04 10.99
C LEU A 93 6.01 -4.19 11.39
N ASP A 94 6.55 -3.39 10.47
CA ASP A 94 7.64 -2.43 10.73
C ASP A 94 7.20 -1.39 11.77
N ASP A 95 6.00 -0.82 11.61
CA ASP A 95 5.43 0.15 12.55
C ASP A 95 5.25 -0.43 13.96
N ARG A 96 4.93 -1.73 14.07
CA ARG A 96 4.66 -2.37 15.37
C ARG A 96 5.89 -2.89 16.08
N TYR A 97 6.82 -3.46 15.32
CA TYR A 97 7.93 -4.27 15.83
C TYR A 97 9.31 -3.69 15.52
N GLU A 98 9.39 -2.57 14.78
CA GLU A 98 10.66 -1.98 14.32
C GLU A 98 11.53 -3.04 13.63
N LEU A 99 11.08 -3.52 12.47
CA LEU A 99 11.69 -4.68 11.83
C LEU A 99 13.16 -4.41 11.48
N PRO A 100 14.06 -5.41 11.64
CA PRO A 100 15.41 -5.26 11.15
C PRO A 100 15.40 -5.10 9.62
N PRO A 101 16.36 -4.37 9.02
CA PRO A 101 16.36 -4.07 7.59
C PRO A 101 16.16 -5.31 6.71
N ARG A 102 16.78 -6.44 7.09
CA ARG A 102 16.65 -7.72 6.38
C ARG A 102 15.20 -8.19 6.26
N GLY A 103 14.41 -8.08 7.33
CA GLY A 103 13.00 -8.48 7.33
C GLY A 103 12.17 -7.62 6.39
N LYS A 104 12.41 -6.31 6.39
CA LYS A 104 11.76 -5.36 5.48
C LYS A 104 12.08 -5.67 4.02
N TYR A 105 13.35 -5.91 3.69
CA TYR A 105 13.76 -6.23 2.32
C TYR A 105 13.15 -7.53 1.79
N VAL A 106 13.04 -8.58 2.61
CA VAL A 106 12.39 -9.83 2.18
C VAL A 106 10.96 -9.57 1.71
N GLY A 107 10.19 -8.82 2.50
CA GLY A 107 8.82 -8.48 2.14
C GLY A 107 8.71 -7.63 0.88
N LEU A 108 9.60 -6.65 0.70
CA LEU A 108 9.65 -5.83 -0.51
C LEU A 108 10.06 -6.64 -1.75
N ILE A 109 10.98 -7.59 -1.61
CA ILE A 109 11.38 -8.52 -2.69
C ILE A 109 10.19 -9.40 -3.09
N ILE A 110 9.41 -9.89 -2.13
CA ILE A 110 8.19 -10.66 -2.42
C ILE A 110 7.18 -9.78 -3.17
N GLY A 111 6.96 -8.55 -2.72
CA GLY A 111 6.09 -7.59 -3.42
C GLY A 111 6.55 -7.34 -4.86
N PHE A 112 7.85 -7.12 -5.08
CA PHE A 112 8.44 -6.98 -6.41
C PHE A 112 8.25 -8.23 -7.27
N ALA A 113 8.49 -9.43 -6.72
CA ALA A 113 8.31 -10.68 -7.44
C ALA A 113 6.86 -10.88 -7.91
N ILE A 114 5.88 -10.49 -7.08
CA ILE A 114 4.46 -10.49 -7.47
C ILE A 114 4.23 -9.53 -8.64
N LEU A 115 4.74 -8.29 -8.58
CA LEU A 115 4.59 -7.35 -9.69
C LEU A 115 5.17 -7.92 -11.00
N VAL A 116 6.37 -8.49 -10.95
CA VAL A 116 7.02 -9.13 -12.11
C VAL A 116 6.19 -10.28 -12.67
N PHE A 117 5.65 -11.15 -11.80
CA PHE A 117 4.81 -12.28 -12.20
C PHE A 117 3.57 -11.84 -12.99
N PHE A 118 2.99 -10.68 -12.64
CA PHE A 118 1.83 -10.10 -13.33
C PHE A 118 2.20 -9.14 -14.48
N ASP A 119 3.45 -9.15 -14.96
CA ASP A 119 3.95 -8.26 -16.03
C ASP A 119 3.89 -6.75 -15.66
N ILE A 120 3.81 -6.44 -14.36
CA ILE A 120 3.78 -5.07 -13.85
C ILE A 120 5.21 -4.60 -13.65
N ARG A 121 5.70 -3.86 -14.63
CA ARG A 121 7.04 -3.24 -14.62
C ARG A 121 7.02 -1.90 -15.34
N VAL A 122 8.07 -1.13 -15.14
CA VAL A 122 8.40 0.00 -16.01
C VAL A 122 8.56 -0.53 -17.44
N LYS A 123 7.92 0.12 -18.43
CA LYS A 123 7.96 -0.26 -19.85
C LYS A 123 8.60 0.85 -20.67
N LEU A 124 9.92 1.02 -20.52
CA LEU A 124 10.71 1.93 -21.34
C LEU A 124 11.25 1.20 -22.59
N PRO A 125 11.62 1.91 -23.67
CA PRO A 125 12.27 1.33 -24.84
C PRO A 125 13.74 0.95 -24.53
N LEU A 126 13.94 0.15 -23.49
CA LEU A 126 15.20 -0.35 -22.95
C LEU A 126 15.15 -1.88 -22.87
N PRO A 127 16.31 -2.57 -22.75
CA PRO A 127 16.33 -4.01 -22.51
C PRO A 127 15.50 -4.39 -21.28
N GLU A 128 14.80 -5.53 -21.34
CA GLU A 128 13.86 -5.92 -20.27
C GLU A 128 14.52 -6.07 -18.91
N ILE A 129 15.77 -6.53 -18.87
CA ILE A 129 16.56 -6.60 -17.64
C ILE A 129 16.68 -5.22 -16.96
N VAL A 130 16.82 -4.16 -17.75
CA VAL A 130 16.91 -2.77 -17.24
C VAL A 130 15.56 -2.32 -16.68
N ASN A 131 14.46 -2.63 -17.39
CA ASN A 131 13.11 -2.35 -16.91
C ASN A 131 12.80 -3.03 -15.56
N TYR A 132 13.21 -4.28 -15.38
CA TYR A 132 13.07 -4.98 -14.10
C TYR A 132 13.94 -4.38 -13.01
N LEU A 133 15.20 -4.04 -13.30
CA LEU A 133 16.09 -3.39 -12.33
C LEU A 133 15.56 -2.03 -11.89
N ILE A 134 15.06 -1.21 -12.81
CA ILE A 134 14.43 0.07 -12.48
C ILE A 134 13.21 -0.16 -11.58
N THR A 135 12.35 -1.12 -11.94
CA THR A 135 11.16 -1.46 -11.14
C THR A 135 11.55 -1.91 -9.72
N PHE A 136 12.59 -2.73 -9.60
CA PHE A 136 13.13 -3.19 -8.31
C PHE A 136 13.63 -2.02 -7.46
N VAL A 137 14.49 -1.17 -8.03
CA VAL A 137 15.03 0.01 -7.35
C VAL A 137 13.91 0.98 -6.97
N TRP A 138 12.88 1.12 -7.80
CA TRP A 138 11.73 1.97 -7.53
C TRP A 138 10.90 1.47 -6.34
N VAL A 139 10.56 0.18 -6.33
CA VAL A 139 9.78 -0.43 -5.22
C VAL A 139 10.53 -0.30 -3.90
N ILE A 140 11.82 -0.62 -3.89
CA ILE A 140 12.65 -0.54 -2.68
C ILE A 140 12.92 0.91 -2.28
N GLY A 141 13.23 1.77 -3.25
CA GLY A 141 13.57 3.16 -3.05
C GLY A 141 12.41 3.94 -2.45
N ILE A 142 11.22 3.88 -3.07
CA ILE A 142 10.05 4.61 -2.56
C ILE A 142 9.59 4.09 -1.19
N SER A 143 9.77 2.80 -0.93
CA SER A 143 9.36 2.22 0.37
C SER A 143 10.31 2.53 1.53
N ASN A 144 11.50 3.08 1.24
CA ASN A 144 12.53 3.38 2.24
C ASN A 144 13.05 4.83 2.21
N ALA A 145 12.64 5.63 1.22
CA ALA A 145 12.95 7.06 1.13
C ALA A 145 12.12 7.87 2.12
#